data_AF-A0A383CGV5-F1
#
_entry.id   AF-A0A383CGV5-F1
#
_cell.length_a   1.000
_cell.length_b   1.000
_cell.length_c   1.000
_cell.angle_alpha   90.00
_cell.angle_beta   90.00
_cell.angle_gamma   90.00
#
_symmetry.space_group_name_H-M   'P 1'
#
loop_
_entity.id
_entity.type
_entity.pdbx_description
1 polymer ?
#
loop_
_entity_poly.entity_id
_entity_poly.type
_entity_poly.pdbx_seq_one_letter_code
_entity_poly.pdbx_strand_id
1 'polypeptide(L)'
;NTGGRIVTELRYNDRGKWPVGADGTGHSLTLKAPFLDVDDADSWRLSRALGGTPGRPNGPSFEAGAVFEPPANGMDSNGFILTWLVLGPYTGATCDLGDSVIRADWLREAGGGTRRQTDMDWRAGDVVNTSFASARSTGLHQNSPTNTPTVEEYLSFGDTIDFNESVWPPNPENVMGYAFTYVDNVTGSDLRVTIGCASDDAIAVMINGSHVHVNDACRGVGNSGQVQDTASATLRPGKNL
;
A
#
# COMPACT_ATOMS: atom_id res chain seq x y z
N ASN A 1 3.98 11.81 -28.32
CA ASN A 1 3.46 10.94 -29.39
C ASN A 1 2.48 11.77 -30.23
N THR A 2 2.72 11.93 -31.53
CA THR A 2 2.12 12.94 -32.43
C THR A 2 1.00 12.42 -33.33
N GLY A 3 0.43 11.24 -33.06
CA GLY A 3 -0.74 10.70 -33.77
C GLY A 3 -1.75 10.20 -32.77
N GLY A 4 -2.75 11.02 -32.43
CA GLY A 4 -3.80 10.70 -31.45
C GLY A 4 -4.44 9.35 -31.76
N ARG A 5 -4.10 8.34 -30.96
CA ARG A 5 -4.77 7.04 -30.94
C ARG A 5 -5.87 7.10 -29.89
N ILE A 6 -7.06 6.63 -30.25
CA ILE A 6 -8.11 6.39 -29.26
C ILE A 6 -7.61 5.25 -28.36
N VAL A 7 -7.36 5.57 -27.09
CA VAL A 7 -6.90 4.61 -26.07
C VAL A 7 -8.10 3.90 -25.46
N THR A 8 -9.26 4.56 -25.41
CA THR A 8 -10.53 4.04 -24.85
C THR A 8 -11.70 4.83 -25.44
N GLU A 9 -12.79 4.15 -25.75
CA GLU A 9 -14.09 4.74 -26.10
C GLU A 9 -15.12 4.27 -25.08
N LEU A 10 -15.97 5.19 -24.61
CA LEU A 10 -16.96 4.98 -23.55
C LEU A 10 -18.29 5.58 -24.03
N ARG A 11 -19.39 4.88 -23.76
CA ARG A 11 -20.75 5.44 -23.92
C ARG A 11 -21.26 6.00 -22.60
N TYR A 12 -21.07 7.31 -22.42
CA TYR A 12 -21.60 8.05 -21.28
C TYR A 12 -23.09 8.36 -21.43
N ASN A 13 -23.82 8.35 -20.31
CA ASN A 13 -25.21 8.81 -20.22
C ASN A 13 -25.35 9.79 -19.04
N ASP A 14 -26.07 10.89 -19.24
CA ASP A 14 -26.37 11.91 -18.22
C ASP A 14 -27.43 11.45 -17.20
N ARG A 15 -27.93 10.21 -17.35
CA ARG A 15 -28.90 9.56 -16.45
C ARG A 15 -28.30 8.29 -15.86
N GLY A 16 -28.54 8.05 -14.57
CA GLY A 16 -28.15 6.82 -13.87
C GLY A 16 -27.06 7.03 -12.82
N LYS A 17 -26.18 6.03 -12.64
CA LYS A 17 -25.10 6.04 -11.63
C LYS A 17 -23.85 6.83 -12.04
N TRP A 18 -23.83 7.41 -13.24
CA TRP A 18 -22.68 8.15 -13.75
C TRP A 18 -22.44 9.44 -12.92
N PRO A 19 -21.18 9.85 -12.70
CA PRO A 19 -20.89 11.06 -11.93
C PRO A 19 -21.42 12.34 -12.62
N VAL A 20 -22.55 12.86 -12.13
CA VAL A 20 -23.25 14.04 -12.69
C VAL A 20 -22.41 15.32 -12.76
N GLY A 21 -21.38 15.47 -11.92
CA GLY A 21 -20.49 16.64 -11.98
C GLY A 21 -19.63 16.72 -13.26
N ALA A 22 -19.50 15.64 -14.02
CA ALA A 22 -18.80 15.66 -15.31
C ALA A 22 -19.68 16.30 -16.41
N ASP A 23 -20.96 16.53 -16.11
CA ASP A 23 -21.92 17.22 -16.97
C ASP A 23 -21.97 18.72 -16.63
N GLY A 24 -21.06 19.49 -17.25
CA GLY A 24 -21.16 20.95 -17.28
C GLY A 24 -20.60 21.72 -16.08
N THR A 25 -20.17 21.05 -15.00
CA THR A 25 -19.55 21.75 -13.85
C THR A 25 -18.03 21.93 -13.97
N GLY A 26 -17.43 21.45 -15.07
CA GLY A 26 -16.02 21.64 -15.40
C GLY A 26 -15.10 20.50 -14.98
N HIS A 27 -15.62 19.44 -14.37
CA HIS A 27 -14.87 18.21 -14.07
C HIS A 27 -14.86 17.25 -15.28
N SER A 28 -13.83 16.42 -15.41
CA SER A 28 -13.75 15.33 -16.40
C SER A 28 -14.06 13.97 -15.76
N LEU A 29 -14.43 12.96 -16.55
CA LEU A 29 -14.52 11.58 -16.05
C LEU A 29 -13.12 10.99 -15.84
N THR A 30 -12.95 10.27 -14.74
CA THR A 30 -11.71 9.66 -14.30
C THR A 30 -11.95 8.19 -14.00
N LEU A 31 -11.31 7.29 -14.73
CA LEU A 31 -11.36 5.86 -14.47
C LEU A 31 -10.61 5.57 -13.16
N LYS A 32 -11.24 4.83 -12.23
CA LYS A 32 -10.67 4.60 -10.89
C LYS A 32 -9.44 3.68 -10.93
N ALA A 33 -9.38 2.75 -11.89
CA ALA A 33 -8.22 1.91 -12.14
C ALA A 33 -8.21 1.47 -13.62
N PRO A 34 -7.04 1.27 -14.24
CA PRO A 34 -6.91 1.06 -15.69
C PRO A 34 -7.57 -0.22 -16.23
N PHE A 35 -7.93 -1.16 -15.35
CA PHE A 35 -8.52 -2.46 -15.69
C PHE A 35 -10.01 -2.57 -15.38
N LEU A 36 -10.64 -1.52 -14.83
CA LEU A 36 -12.07 -1.54 -14.55
C LEU A 36 -12.88 -1.44 -15.83
N ASP A 37 -14.08 -2.03 -15.81
CA ASP A 37 -15.00 -2.01 -16.95
C ASP A 37 -15.38 -0.57 -17.28
N VAL A 38 -14.96 -0.13 -18.46
CA VAL A 38 -15.18 1.24 -18.95
C VAL A 38 -16.65 1.52 -19.23
N ASP A 39 -17.48 0.49 -19.42
CA ASP A 39 -18.93 0.64 -19.64
C ASP A 39 -19.74 0.61 -18.33
N ASP A 40 -19.12 0.26 -17.19
CA ASP A 40 -19.77 0.32 -15.88
C ASP A 40 -19.57 1.71 -15.26
N ALA A 41 -20.68 2.42 -15.00
CA ALA A 41 -20.69 3.72 -14.34
C ALA A 41 -19.96 3.70 -12.99
N ASP A 42 -20.04 2.58 -12.26
CA ASP A 42 -19.38 2.42 -10.96
C ASP A 42 -17.86 2.34 -11.09
N SER A 43 -17.28 2.21 -12.29
CA SER A 43 -15.83 2.26 -12.54
C SER A 43 -15.26 3.68 -12.61
N TRP A 44 -16.12 4.68 -12.69
CA TRP A 44 -15.74 6.07 -12.96
C TRP A 44 -15.99 6.99 -11.76
N ARG A 45 -15.21 8.06 -11.68
CA ARG A 45 -15.39 9.17 -10.75
C ARG A 45 -15.17 10.51 -11.46
N LEU A 46 -15.50 11.62 -10.79
CA LEU A 46 -15.10 12.96 -11.25
C LEU A 46 -13.59 13.15 -11.10
N SER A 47 -12.99 13.91 -12.02
CA SER A 47 -11.67 14.47 -11.83
C SER A 47 -11.69 15.41 -10.64
N ARG A 48 -10.58 15.51 -9.92
CA ARG A 48 -10.54 16.35 -8.73
C ARG A 48 -10.37 17.84 -9.03
N ALA A 49 -9.77 18.19 -10.17
CA ALA A 49 -9.63 19.57 -10.64
C ALA A 49 -10.68 19.92 -11.70
N LEU A 50 -11.16 21.17 -11.65
CA LEU A 50 -11.84 21.82 -12.75
C LEU A 50 -10.88 21.88 -13.94
N GLY A 51 -11.28 21.31 -15.09
CA GLY A 51 -10.43 21.11 -16.26
C GLY A 51 -9.72 19.75 -16.33
N GLY A 52 -9.95 18.85 -15.35
CA GLY A 52 -9.38 17.49 -15.36
C GLY A 52 -7.92 17.41 -14.91
N THR A 53 -7.22 16.35 -15.30
CA THR A 53 -5.77 16.13 -15.11
C THR A 53 -5.00 16.04 -16.44
N PRO A 54 -5.06 17.04 -17.36
CA PRO A 54 -4.41 16.93 -18.66
C PRO A 54 -2.90 16.65 -18.53
N GLY A 55 -2.45 15.54 -19.09
CA GLY A 55 -1.04 15.13 -19.06
C GLY A 55 -0.54 14.58 -17.70
N ARG A 56 -1.44 14.27 -16.75
CA ARG A 56 -1.11 13.69 -15.44
C ARG A 56 -1.95 12.44 -15.14
N PRO A 57 -1.45 11.48 -14.33
CA PRO A 57 -2.21 10.29 -13.94
C PRO A 57 -3.47 10.62 -13.15
N ASN A 58 -4.44 9.71 -13.21
CA ASN A 58 -5.71 9.73 -12.48
C ASN A 58 -5.57 9.22 -11.02
N GLY A 59 -4.45 9.52 -10.35
CA GLY A 59 -4.14 9.10 -8.97
C GLY A 59 -4.66 10.06 -7.88
N PRO A 60 -4.63 9.69 -6.59
CA PRO A 60 -5.19 10.53 -5.53
C PRO A 60 -4.39 11.82 -5.32
N SER A 61 -5.04 12.97 -5.52
CA SER A 61 -4.86 14.12 -4.63
C SER A 61 -5.99 14.08 -3.58
N PHE A 62 -5.74 14.47 -2.34
CA PHE A 62 -6.74 14.49 -1.26
C PHE A 62 -7.46 15.84 -1.25
N GLU A 63 -8.80 15.82 -1.25
CA GLU A 63 -9.71 16.92 -0.89
C GLU A 63 -10.99 16.25 -0.31
N ALA A 64 -11.58 16.85 0.70
CA ALA A 64 -12.54 16.21 1.59
C ALA A 64 -13.89 15.87 0.91
N GLY A 65 -14.41 14.66 1.13
CA GLY A 65 -15.83 14.36 0.87
C GLY A 65 -16.16 13.01 0.23
N ALA A 66 -15.19 12.32 -0.39
CA ALA A 66 -15.33 10.92 -0.79
C ALA A 66 -14.30 10.09 -0.02
N VAL A 67 -14.65 9.72 1.20
CA VAL A 67 -13.83 8.83 2.01
C VAL A 67 -14.09 7.42 1.49
N PHE A 68 -13.05 6.77 0.97
CA PHE A 68 -13.09 5.31 0.97
C PHE A 68 -13.06 4.90 2.43
N GLU A 69 -14.24 4.59 2.96
CA GLU A 69 -14.39 4.01 4.29
C GLU A 69 -14.20 2.50 4.09
N PRO A 70 -13.05 1.92 4.48
CA PRO A 70 -12.91 0.47 4.46
C PRO A 70 -14.01 -0.15 5.33
N PRO A 71 -14.40 -1.41 5.09
CA PRO A 71 -15.28 -2.14 6.00
C PRO A 71 -14.79 -1.99 7.44
N ALA A 72 -15.71 -2.00 8.42
CA ALA A 72 -15.37 -1.70 9.82
C ALA A 72 -14.29 -2.63 10.42
N ASN A 73 -14.10 -3.82 9.85
CA ASN A 73 -13.05 -4.78 10.21
C ASN A 73 -11.73 -4.59 9.43
N GLY A 74 -11.63 -3.57 8.57
CA GLY A 74 -10.42 -3.20 7.83
C GLY A 74 -10.02 -4.17 6.71
N MET A 75 -10.92 -5.09 6.30
CA MET A 75 -10.65 -6.12 5.29
C MET A 75 -11.77 -6.21 4.26
N ASP A 76 -11.45 -6.66 3.04
CA ASP A 76 -12.45 -7.00 2.03
C ASP A 76 -13.15 -8.35 2.30
N SER A 77 -14.08 -8.74 1.42
CA SER A 77 -14.81 -10.01 1.55
C SER A 77 -13.96 -11.26 1.33
N ASN A 78 -12.77 -11.13 0.76
CA ASN A 78 -11.81 -12.21 0.52
C ASN A 78 -10.75 -12.31 1.64
N GLY A 79 -10.75 -11.37 2.59
CA GLY A 79 -9.80 -11.31 3.69
C GLY A 79 -8.53 -10.51 3.40
N PHE A 80 -8.47 -9.77 2.29
CA PHE A 80 -7.38 -8.82 2.06
C PHE A 80 -7.51 -7.62 2.98
N ILE A 81 -6.40 -7.25 3.60
CA ILE A 81 -6.33 -6.11 4.52
C ILE A 81 -6.28 -4.83 3.68
N LEU A 82 -7.14 -3.88 4.02
CA LEU A 82 -7.27 -2.60 3.33
C LEU A 82 -6.77 -1.41 4.16
N THR A 83 -6.48 -1.65 5.44
CA THR A 83 -6.02 -0.63 6.39
C THR A 83 -4.61 -0.92 6.82
N TRP A 84 -3.69 -0.02 6.46
CA TRP A 84 -2.27 -0.20 6.66
C TRP A 84 -1.65 1.05 7.27
N LEU A 85 -0.57 0.81 8.00
CA LEU A 85 0.45 1.79 8.30
C LEU A 85 1.66 1.47 7.42
N VAL A 86 2.26 2.50 6.85
CA VAL A 86 3.43 2.38 5.98
C VAL A 86 4.58 3.22 6.51
N LEU A 87 5.82 2.76 6.30
CA LEU A 87 7.03 3.45 6.73
C LEU A 87 8.16 3.22 5.74
N GLY A 88 8.83 4.30 5.34
CA GLY A 88 9.89 4.28 4.33
C GLY A 88 9.83 5.51 3.41
N PRO A 89 10.31 5.39 2.16
CA PRO A 89 11.05 4.25 1.59
C PRO A 89 12.53 4.28 2.02
N TYR A 90 13.07 3.14 2.42
CA TYR A 90 14.47 2.99 2.79
C TYR A 90 15.36 2.60 1.60
N THR A 91 16.53 3.22 1.47
CA THR A 91 17.49 2.92 0.39
C THR A 91 18.40 1.73 0.71
N GLY A 92 19.01 1.15 -0.32
CA GLY A 92 19.96 0.04 -0.20
C GLY A 92 19.32 -1.34 -0.29
N ALA A 93 18.12 -1.40 -0.87
CA ALA A 93 17.36 -2.60 -1.11
C ALA A 93 17.32 -2.94 -2.60
N THR A 94 17.20 -4.23 -2.87
CA THR A 94 16.80 -4.84 -4.13
C THR A 94 16.34 -6.25 -3.78
N CYS A 95 15.76 -6.98 -4.73
CA CYS A 95 15.48 -8.41 -4.59
C CYS A 95 16.75 -9.25 -4.84
N ASP A 96 16.67 -10.54 -4.57
CA ASP A 96 17.77 -11.52 -4.72
C ASP A 96 19.06 -11.18 -3.92
N LEU A 97 18.91 -10.56 -2.75
CA LEU A 97 20.01 -10.28 -1.81
C LEU A 97 20.27 -11.39 -0.78
N GLY A 98 19.38 -12.39 -0.73
CA GLY A 98 19.33 -13.52 0.18
C GLY A 98 18.44 -13.28 1.41
N ASP A 99 17.79 -14.35 1.90
CA ASP A 99 16.91 -14.34 3.08
C ASP A 99 17.43 -13.57 4.30
N SER A 100 18.73 -13.65 4.58
CA SER A 100 19.33 -12.96 5.74
C SER A 100 19.24 -11.43 5.62
N VAL A 101 19.17 -10.91 4.41
CA VAL A 101 19.14 -9.49 4.11
C VAL A 101 17.75 -8.92 4.32
N ILE A 102 16.74 -9.52 3.70
CA ILE A 102 15.36 -9.04 3.83
C ILE A 102 14.86 -9.15 5.27
N ARG A 103 15.35 -10.13 6.04
CA ARG A 103 15.06 -10.32 7.47
C ARG A 103 15.80 -9.36 8.40
N ALA A 104 16.76 -8.60 7.90
CA ALA A 104 17.56 -7.70 8.72
C ALA A 104 16.71 -6.54 9.29
N ASP A 105 17.24 -5.83 10.27
CA ASP A 105 16.59 -4.64 10.82
C ASP A 105 16.93 -3.42 9.97
N TRP A 106 15.95 -2.88 9.25
CA TRP A 106 16.14 -1.74 8.35
C TRP A 106 15.77 -0.39 8.97
N LEU A 107 15.20 -0.36 10.18
CA LEU A 107 14.71 0.87 10.83
C LEU A 107 15.35 1.13 12.20
N ARG A 108 16.53 0.54 12.46
CA ARG A 108 17.22 0.64 13.75
C ARG A 108 17.38 2.09 14.24
N GLU A 109 16.72 2.44 15.33
CA GLU A 109 16.82 3.76 15.98
C GLU A 109 18.24 4.07 16.50
N ALA A 110 18.66 5.35 16.36
CA ALA A 110 19.90 5.84 16.93
C ALA A 110 19.91 5.83 18.47
N GLY A 111 21.10 5.74 19.08
CA GLY A 111 21.30 6.00 20.52
C GLY A 111 20.68 5.00 21.50
N GLY A 112 20.23 3.83 21.04
CA GLY A 112 19.51 2.88 21.88
C GLY A 112 18.04 3.23 22.08
N GLY A 113 17.43 3.96 21.12
CA GLY A 113 15.99 4.11 21.05
C GLY A 113 15.27 2.77 21.20
N THR A 114 14.09 2.79 21.81
CA THR A 114 13.36 1.57 22.13
C THR A 114 12.74 0.92 20.90
N ARG A 115 12.57 1.69 19.81
CA ARG A 115 11.77 1.24 18.67
C ARG A 115 12.51 0.28 17.73
N ARG A 116 11.90 -0.87 17.46
CA ARG A 116 12.36 -1.93 16.54
C ARG A 116 11.21 -2.35 15.65
N GLN A 117 11.53 -3.00 14.53
CA GLN A 117 10.52 -3.56 13.62
C GLN A 117 9.54 -4.55 14.30
N THR A 118 9.85 -5.00 15.51
CA THR A 118 9.04 -5.95 16.31
C THR A 118 8.08 -5.29 17.28
N ASP A 119 8.05 -3.96 17.38
CA ASP A 119 7.21 -3.28 18.37
C ASP A 119 5.76 -3.17 17.93
N MET A 120 4.83 -3.27 18.88
CA MET A 120 3.41 -3.54 18.63
C MET A 120 2.51 -2.29 18.72
N ASP A 121 3.07 -1.09 18.86
CA ASP A 121 2.34 0.11 19.24
C ASP A 121 2.54 1.33 18.33
N TRP A 122 3.09 1.12 17.14
CA TRP A 122 3.12 2.07 16.03
C TRP A 122 1.77 2.74 15.74
N ARG A 123 1.83 4.03 15.43
CA ARG A 123 0.72 4.90 15.06
C ARG A 123 1.12 5.83 13.91
N ALA A 124 0.13 6.29 13.16
CA ALA A 124 0.31 7.38 12.21
C ALA A 124 1.01 8.59 12.89
N GLY A 125 1.99 9.16 12.21
CA GLY A 125 2.78 10.29 12.71
C GLY A 125 3.93 9.89 13.64
N ASP A 126 4.10 8.61 13.97
CA ASP A 126 5.31 8.16 14.68
C ASP A 126 6.55 8.42 13.83
N VAL A 127 7.46 9.24 14.35
CA VAL A 127 8.75 9.53 13.72
C VAL A 127 9.77 8.48 14.16
N VAL A 128 10.55 7.97 13.21
CA VAL A 128 11.59 6.96 13.41
C VAL A 128 12.95 7.55 13.06
N ASN A 129 13.80 7.75 14.06
CA ASN A 129 15.15 8.29 13.89
C ASN A 129 16.15 7.18 13.55
N THR A 130 15.95 6.58 12.38
CA THR A 130 16.78 5.47 11.89
C THR A 130 18.25 5.88 11.81
N SER A 131 19.10 5.12 12.50
CA SER A 131 20.54 5.19 12.40
C SER A 131 21.03 4.36 11.23
N PHE A 132 21.21 5.01 10.07
CA PHE A 132 21.74 4.37 8.85
C PHE A 132 23.19 3.87 8.98
N ALA A 133 23.88 4.16 10.09
CA ALA A 133 25.18 3.57 10.40
C ALA A 133 25.08 2.16 11.00
N SER A 134 23.89 1.75 11.47
CA SER A 134 23.68 0.48 12.18
C SER A 134 22.45 -0.30 11.71
N ALA A 135 21.52 0.36 11.03
CA ALA A 135 20.43 -0.27 10.29
C ALA A 135 20.99 -0.96 9.03
N ARG A 136 20.17 -1.84 8.44
CA ARG A 136 20.43 -2.38 7.11
C ARG A 136 20.24 -1.33 6.01
N SER A 137 19.30 -0.42 6.21
CA SER A 137 19.06 0.68 5.29
C SER A 137 20.28 1.60 5.22
N THR A 138 20.54 2.14 4.03
CA THR A 138 21.65 3.08 3.79
C THR A 138 21.23 4.54 3.86
N GLY A 139 19.93 4.79 3.98
CA GLY A 139 19.34 6.13 3.94
C GLY A 139 17.82 6.09 3.80
N LEU A 140 17.22 7.28 3.79
CA LEU A 140 15.84 7.52 3.41
C LEU A 140 15.82 7.98 1.94
N HIS A 141 14.95 7.38 1.14
CA HIS A 141 14.84 7.70 -0.28
C HIS A 141 14.18 9.07 -0.48
N GLN A 142 14.58 9.79 -1.53
CA GLN A 142 14.12 11.17 -1.81
C GLN A 142 12.60 11.29 -2.08
N ASN A 143 11.94 10.18 -2.36
CA ASN A 143 10.48 10.13 -2.57
C ASN A 143 9.70 10.06 -1.25
N SER A 144 10.38 9.96 -0.10
CA SER A 144 9.72 10.13 1.18
C SER A 144 9.12 11.54 1.26
N PRO A 145 7.87 11.71 1.71
CA PRO A 145 7.25 13.03 1.85
C PRO A 145 7.83 13.83 3.02
N THR A 146 8.62 13.18 3.88
CA THR A 146 9.25 13.76 5.06
C THR A 146 10.76 13.57 5.03
N ASN A 147 11.49 14.40 5.79
CA ASN A 147 12.95 14.32 5.88
C ASN A 147 13.44 13.28 6.91
N THR A 148 12.52 12.61 7.61
CA THR A 148 12.81 11.60 8.64
C THR A 148 11.74 10.54 8.53
N PRO A 149 12.08 9.23 8.51
CA PRO A 149 11.09 8.19 8.31
C PRO A 149 9.91 8.37 9.29
N THR A 150 8.72 8.51 8.74
CA THR A 150 7.49 8.78 9.50
C THR A 150 6.46 7.74 9.12
N VAL A 151 5.75 7.20 10.11
CA VAL A 151 4.67 6.24 9.88
C VAL A 151 3.46 6.99 9.34
N GLU A 152 2.90 6.50 8.24
CA GLU A 152 1.74 7.09 7.57
C GLU A 152 0.60 6.10 7.48
N GLU A 153 -0.64 6.60 7.55
CA GLU A 153 -1.82 5.79 7.23
C GLU A 153 -1.96 5.62 5.73
N TYR A 154 -2.23 4.38 5.32
CA TYR A 154 -2.54 4.03 3.94
C TYR A 154 -3.79 3.17 3.88
N LEU A 155 -4.74 3.61 3.07
CA LEU A 155 -5.95 2.86 2.77
C LEU A 155 -5.80 2.25 1.38
N SER A 156 -5.70 0.93 1.30
CA SER A 156 -5.66 0.22 0.03
C SER A 156 -7.03 0.28 -0.63
N PHE A 157 -7.09 0.78 -1.85
CA PHE A 157 -8.30 0.79 -2.67
C PHE A 157 -8.62 -0.60 -3.26
N GLY A 158 -7.72 -1.57 -3.09
CA GLY A 158 -7.86 -2.96 -3.51
C GLY A 158 -7.05 -3.89 -2.61
N ASP A 159 -6.78 -5.08 -3.12
CA ASP A 159 -6.06 -6.16 -2.43
C ASP A 159 -4.54 -5.95 -2.25
N THR A 160 -4.02 -4.82 -2.74
CA THR A 160 -2.59 -4.55 -2.87
C THR A 160 -2.23 -3.16 -2.32
N ILE A 161 -1.04 -3.04 -1.73
CA ILE A 161 -0.41 -1.76 -1.43
C ILE A 161 0.50 -1.40 -2.60
N ASP A 162 0.23 -0.27 -3.24
CA ASP A 162 1.05 0.21 -4.35
C ASP A 162 2.07 1.25 -3.85
N PHE A 163 3.29 0.78 -3.57
CA PHE A 163 4.37 1.65 -3.14
C PHE A 163 4.85 2.63 -4.22
N ASN A 164 4.60 2.32 -5.50
CA ASN A 164 5.22 3.00 -6.64
C ASN A 164 4.46 4.23 -7.08
N GLU A 165 3.14 4.12 -7.23
CA GLU A 165 2.31 5.21 -7.75
C GLU A 165 1.43 5.83 -6.67
N SER A 166 1.21 5.11 -5.57
CA SER A 166 0.27 5.54 -4.53
C SER A 166 0.98 6.01 -3.25
N VAL A 167 1.86 5.20 -2.67
CA VAL A 167 2.50 5.56 -1.38
C VAL A 167 3.62 6.57 -1.55
N TRP A 168 4.61 6.29 -2.41
CA TRP A 168 5.79 7.16 -2.57
C TRP A 168 6.09 7.52 -4.03
N PRO A 169 5.14 8.13 -4.76
CA PRO A 169 5.31 8.49 -6.16
C PRO A 169 6.36 9.60 -6.37
N PRO A 170 7.03 9.64 -7.53
CA PRO A 170 7.00 8.65 -8.63
C PRO A 170 7.67 7.33 -8.23
N ASN A 171 7.75 6.30 -9.09
CA ASN A 171 8.31 4.99 -8.71
C ASN A 171 9.64 5.09 -7.90
N PRO A 172 9.65 4.70 -6.61
CA PRO A 172 10.86 4.64 -5.80
C PRO A 172 11.58 3.33 -6.13
N GLU A 173 12.39 3.34 -7.18
CA GLU A 173 13.20 2.18 -7.58
C GLU A 173 14.16 1.73 -6.45
N ASN A 174 14.32 0.41 -6.26
CA ASN A 174 15.33 -0.17 -5.35
C ASN A 174 15.20 0.29 -3.89
N VAL A 175 13.98 0.27 -3.35
CA VAL A 175 13.69 0.64 -1.97
C VAL A 175 13.07 -0.51 -1.19
N MET A 176 13.15 -0.42 0.14
CA MET A 176 12.38 -1.25 1.04
C MET A 176 11.35 -0.38 1.77
N GLY A 177 10.10 -0.81 1.77
CA GLY A 177 9.03 -0.23 2.58
C GLY A 177 8.52 -1.23 3.62
N TYR A 178 8.19 -0.73 4.81
CA TYR A 178 7.37 -1.48 5.76
C TYR A 178 5.90 -1.19 5.48
N ALA A 179 5.08 -2.22 5.53
CA ALA A 179 3.65 -2.12 5.73
C ALA A 179 3.25 -3.01 6.90
N PHE A 180 2.44 -2.47 7.80
CA PHE A 180 2.00 -3.19 8.98
C PHE A 180 0.60 -2.77 9.40
N THR A 181 -0.11 -3.66 10.08
CA THR A 181 -1.48 -3.45 10.55
C THR A 181 -1.70 -4.25 11.82
N TYR A 182 -2.81 -4.04 12.50
CA TYR A 182 -3.13 -4.76 13.72
C TYR A 182 -4.33 -5.65 13.54
N VAL A 183 -4.16 -6.93 13.88
CA VAL A 183 -5.23 -7.91 13.84
C VAL A 183 -5.57 -8.33 15.27
N ASP A 184 -6.80 -8.04 15.69
CA ASP A 184 -7.30 -8.45 17.00
C ASP A 184 -7.91 -9.85 16.90
N ASN A 185 -7.30 -10.81 17.60
CA ASN A 185 -7.93 -12.10 17.82
C ASN A 185 -8.91 -11.96 18.98
N VAL A 186 -10.17 -11.69 18.63
CA VAL A 186 -11.28 -11.54 19.58
C VAL A 186 -11.73 -12.85 20.22
N THR A 187 -11.10 -13.99 19.88
CA THR A 187 -11.39 -15.27 20.51
C THR A 187 -10.63 -15.41 21.84
N GLY A 188 -11.13 -16.25 22.73
CA GLY A 188 -10.50 -16.50 24.03
C GLY A 188 -9.29 -17.44 24.00
N SER A 189 -8.82 -17.84 22.80
CA SER A 189 -7.72 -18.81 22.63
C SER A 189 -6.86 -18.49 21.43
N ASP A 190 -5.69 -19.13 21.33
CA ASP A 190 -4.85 -19.06 20.13
C ASP A 190 -5.63 -19.44 18.88
N LEU A 191 -5.54 -18.60 17.85
CA LEU A 191 -6.21 -18.80 16.56
C LEU A 191 -5.17 -19.11 15.50
N ARG A 192 -5.22 -20.32 14.93
CA ARG A 192 -4.35 -20.70 13.82
C ARG A 192 -4.90 -20.14 12.53
N VAL A 193 -4.06 -19.45 11.77
CA VAL A 193 -4.44 -18.77 10.53
C VAL A 193 -3.50 -19.14 9.39
N THR A 194 -4.00 -18.99 8.17
CA THR A 194 -3.19 -18.98 6.95
C THR A 194 -3.00 -17.54 6.53
N ILE A 195 -1.75 -17.14 6.34
CA ILE A 195 -1.36 -15.85 5.77
C ILE A 195 -1.15 -16.07 4.28
N GLY A 196 -1.84 -15.27 3.46
CA GLY A 196 -1.62 -15.21 2.01
C GLY A 196 -0.94 -13.90 1.66
N CYS A 197 0.03 -13.95 0.75
CA CYS A 197 0.65 -12.74 0.21
C CYS A 197 1.09 -12.93 -1.25
N ALA A 198 1.27 -11.81 -1.92
CA ALA A 198 1.87 -11.67 -3.24
C ALA A 198 2.68 -10.37 -3.25
N SER A 199 3.70 -10.27 -4.10
CA SER A 199 4.59 -9.10 -4.07
C SER A 199 5.31 -8.85 -5.38
N ASP A 200 5.70 -7.60 -5.56
CA ASP A 200 6.60 -7.12 -6.61
C ASP A 200 7.60 -6.15 -5.97
N ASP A 201 8.85 -6.51 -5.70
CA ASP A 201 9.50 -7.82 -5.87
C ASP A 201 9.40 -8.68 -4.61
N ALA A 202 10.41 -8.60 -3.74
CA ALA A 202 10.60 -9.44 -2.59
C ALA A 202 9.68 -9.07 -1.41
N ILE A 203 9.35 -10.04 -0.55
CA ILE A 203 8.51 -9.82 0.64
C ILE A 203 8.97 -10.66 1.84
N ALA A 204 8.92 -10.04 3.00
CA ALA A 204 9.01 -10.71 4.29
C ALA A 204 7.76 -10.37 5.11
N VAL A 205 7.14 -11.39 5.69
CA VAL A 205 5.96 -11.21 6.55
C VAL A 205 6.32 -11.63 7.97
N MET A 206 6.02 -10.75 8.91
CA MET A 206 6.21 -10.96 10.34
C MET A 206 4.86 -10.97 11.05
N ILE A 207 4.75 -11.80 12.08
CA ILE A 207 3.64 -11.77 13.04
C ILE A 207 4.23 -11.82 14.45
N ASN A 208 3.82 -10.88 15.30
CA ASN A 208 4.30 -10.71 16.67
C ASN A 208 5.83 -10.72 16.76
N GLY A 209 6.49 -10.04 15.83
CA GLY A 209 7.95 -9.95 15.76
C GLY A 209 8.67 -11.18 15.22
N SER A 210 7.95 -12.24 14.82
CA SER A 210 8.54 -13.44 14.20
C SER A 210 8.25 -13.48 12.72
N HIS A 211 9.28 -13.69 11.89
CA HIS A 211 9.07 -13.95 10.47
C HIS A 211 8.32 -15.26 10.27
N VAL A 212 7.17 -15.19 9.61
CA VAL A 212 6.34 -16.35 9.24
C VAL A 212 6.51 -16.73 7.77
N HIS A 213 6.92 -15.78 6.93
CA HIS A 213 7.18 -15.97 5.52
C HIS A 213 8.31 -15.06 5.04
N VAL A 214 9.13 -15.55 4.11
CA VAL A 214 10.11 -14.74 3.38
C VAL A 214 10.23 -15.30 1.96
N ASN A 215 10.17 -14.43 0.98
CA ASN A 215 10.51 -14.71 -0.39
C ASN A 215 11.30 -13.54 -0.96
N ASP A 216 12.58 -13.77 -1.23
CA ASP A 216 13.51 -12.74 -1.69
C ASP A 216 13.56 -12.59 -3.23
N ALA A 217 12.75 -13.35 -3.97
CA ALA A 217 12.81 -13.38 -5.43
C ALA A 217 12.43 -12.04 -6.08
N CYS A 218 13.14 -11.70 -7.17
CA CYS A 218 12.69 -10.69 -8.14
C CYS A 218 11.50 -11.25 -8.95
N ARG A 219 10.28 -10.72 -8.75
CA ARG A 219 9.05 -11.28 -9.31
C ARG A 219 7.95 -10.23 -9.41
N GLY A 220 6.94 -10.48 -10.23
CA GLY A 220 5.75 -9.61 -10.33
C GLY A 220 4.64 -9.98 -9.35
N VAL A 221 3.77 -9.02 -9.01
CA VAL A 221 2.67 -9.15 -8.03
C VAL A 221 1.60 -10.18 -8.40
N GLY A 222 1.48 -10.54 -9.69
CA GLY A 222 0.44 -11.43 -10.19
C GLY A 222 -0.87 -10.71 -10.50
N ASN A 223 -1.97 -11.47 -10.58
CA ASN A 223 -3.31 -10.93 -10.86
C ASN A 223 -4.01 -10.43 -9.58
N SER A 224 -5.02 -9.57 -9.72
CA SER A 224 -5.88 -9.20 -8.58
C SER A 224 -6.52 -10.45 -7.95
N GLY A 225 -6.55 -10.49 -6.61
CA GLY A 225 -7.02 -11.58 -5.79
C GLY A 225 -6.04 -12.76 -5.70
N GLN A 226 -4.91 -12.70 -6.40
CA GLN A 226 -3.95 -13.80 -6.42
C GLN A 226 -3.09 -13.81 -5.17
N VAL A 227 -3.09 -14.95 -4.48
CA VAL A 227 -2.12 -15.28 -3.45
C VAL A 227 -1.00 -16.12 -4.10
N GLN A 228 0.24 -15.64 -4.03
CA GLN A 228 1.41 -16.33 -4.59
C GLN A 228 2.08 -17.23 -3.56
N ASP A 229 2.19 -16.75 -2.32
CA ASP A 229 2.77 -17.48 -1.21
C ASP A 229 1.79 -17.63 -0.06
N THR A 230 1.90 -18.73 0.67
CA THR A 230 1.13 -18.94 1.91
C THR A 230 2.03 -19.38 3.05
N ALA A 231 1.68 -18.96 4.27
CA ALA A 231 2.34 -19.39 5.49
C ALA A 231 1.31 -19.66 6.60
N SER A 232 1.65 -20.55 7.53
CA SER A 232 0.87 -20.75 8.75
C SER A 232 1.34 -19.79 9.84
N ALA A 233 0.40 -19.22 10.60
CA ALA A 233 0.70 -18.43 11.77
C ALA A 233 -0.29 -18.70 12.91
N THR A 234 -0.04 -18.11 14.06
CA THR A 234 -0.92 -18.17 15.23
C THR A 234 -1.10 -16.78 15.80
N LEU A 235 -2.35 -16.33 15.84
CA LEU A 235 -2.75 -15.09 16.48
C LEU A 235 -3.09 -15.40 17.93
N ARG A 236 -2.41 -14.74 18.86
CA ARG A 236 -2.71 -14.86 20.31
C ARG A 236 -3.96 -14.06 20.62
N PRO A 237 -4.75 -14.43 21.66
CA PRO A 237 -5.87 -13.60 22.11
C PRO A 237 -5.46 -12.13 22.27
N GLY A 238 -6.28 -11.23 21.71
CA GLY A 238 -6.00 -9.80 21.69
C GLY A 238 -5.21 -9.33 20.45
N LYS A 239 -4.53 -8.20 20.63
CA LYS A 239 -3.83 -7.47 19.55
C LYS A 239 -2.58 -8.20 19.06
N ASN A 240 -2.53 -8.45 17.75
CA ASN A 240 -1.35 -8.95 17.02
C ASN A 240 -0.91 -7.91 15.97
N LEU A 241 0.37 -7.89 15.62
CA LEU A 241 1.00 -7.08 14.57
C LEU A 241 1.63 -8.03 13.57
#